data_AF-A0A7S3QMY4-F1
#
_entry.id   AF-A0A7S3QMY4-F1
#
_cell.length_a   1.000
_cell.length_b   1.000
_cell.length_c   1.000
_cell.angle_alpha   90.00
_cell.angle_beta   90.00
_cell.angle_gamma   90.00
#
_symmetry.space_group_name_H-M   'P 1'
#
loop_
_entity.id
_entity.type
_entity.pdbx_description
1 polymer ?
#
loop_
_entity_poly.entity_id
_entity_poly.type
_entity_poly.pdbx_seq_one_letter_code
_entity_poly.pdbx_strand_id
1 'polypeptide(L)'
;MATSMEDVLRVNHSFFGDNQEMYLDLENMLNQTSDEALVGNLGPVPALPVEQRPLAALVPPQLPTNPTLPTPRTSNPGVVKKKGRDEAARSRRKQERKKQAMRELEESLQQKSDEFKRLEQENLSLRHRHNILDRIIAIRNHQLGIIKQQGGPAQPGANLQSLPSANSLSSVADSSSESNSGANSSAPLALPGEDDSPPQFPPETTLQSPAVALLGMLAQSYFDRVGVEFFREMTSSQFQTLYKRHLFRLSEHLQLLESSLQSHQQQPKQLQVYLNQPQLPGSQQSASPQVLSAQQGLLREACMIGRLYKLASIHHPNVTSKQMVMHLETGAEGTPPVEHWRMLLHTLALSPEQQVDLLTVGQMYKRMMAGVLAERTQLYAALAANGHAVDHKKLNVMMHIPVECHLMRDLLRNLRQEKSLGWMLQGFFFGNTCTVLQFSKAIAYAYPYIPDAVAIVMTLWSDMEARGTLPATLLTPSP
;
A
#
# COMPACT_ATOMS: atom_id res chain seq x y z
N MET A 1 -0.27 -24.52 13.82
CA MET A 1 0.29 -25.55 12.92
C MET A 1 -0.55 -25.61 11.65
N ALA A 2 -0.18 -24.85 10.62
CA ALA A 2 -0.75 -24.99 9.28
C ALA A 2 0.09 -26.03 8.54
N THR A 3 -0.50 -27.18 8.21
CA THR A 3 0.24 -28.33 7.66
C THR A 3 0.32 -28.33 6.13
N SER A 4 -0.28 -27.35 5.45
CA SER A 4 -0.29 -27.25 3.98
C SER A 4 0.06 -25.84 3.48
N MET A 5 0.86 -25.76 2.41
CA MET A 5 1.16 -24.52 1.68
C MET A 5 -0.12 -23.84 1.15
N GLU A 6 -1.18 -24.61 0.89
CA GLU A 6 -2.50 -24.08 0.52
C GLU A 6 -3.22 -23.40 1.70
N ASP A 7 -2.97 -23.81 2.94
CA ASP A 7 -3.56 -23.16 4.12
C ASP A 7 -2.86 -21.84 4.45
N VAL A 8 -1.54 -21.78 4.26
CA VAL A 8 -0.79 -20.51 4.32
C VAL A 8 -1.24 -19.57 3.21
N LEU A 9 -1.45 -20.08 1.99
CA LEU A 9 -1.98 -19.29 0.88
C LEU A 9 -3.45 -18.92 1.06
N ARG A 10 -4.29 -19.73 1.73
CA ARG A 10 -5.71 -19.41 2.03
C ARG A 10 -5.88 -18.41 3.17
N VAL A 11 -5.10 -18.53 4.25
CA VAL A 11 -5.07 -17.53 5.32
C VAL A 11 -4.47 -16.23 4.79
N ASN A 12 -3.45 -16.31 3.94
CA ASN A 12 -3.03 -15.16 3.14
C ASN A 12 -4.13 -14.70 2.18
N HIS A 13 -4.93 -15.55 1.55
CA HIS A 13 -6.04 -15.10 0.68
C HIS A 13 -7.20 -14.49 1.45
N SER A 14 -7.38 -14.79 2.74
CA SER A 14 -8.35 -14.13 3.61
C SER A 14 -7.83 -12.78 4.09
N PHE A 15 -6.55 -12.69 4.46
CA PHE A 15 -5.93 -11.44 4.93
C PHE A 15 -5.52 -10.52 3.76
N PHE A 16 -5.18 -11.07 2.59
CA PHE A 16 -4.81 -10.39 1.35
C PHE A 16 -5.90 -10.39 0.28
N GLY A 17 -6.94 -11.22 0.34
CA GLY A 17 -8.08 -11.16 -0.60
C GLY A 17 -8.89 -9.89 -0.38
N ASP A 18 -9.13 -9.54 0.88
CA ASP A 18 -9.62 -8.21 1.26
C ASP A 18 -8.63 -7.12 0.84
N ASN A 19 -7.31 -7.42 0.83
CA ASN A 19 -6.32 -6.47 0.30
C ASN A 19 -6.28 -6.45 -1.24
N GLN A 20 -6.71 -7.46 -1.99
CA GLN A 20 -6.67 -7.51 -3.45
C GLN A 20 -7.83 -6.71 -4.03
N GLU A 21 -9.01 -6.81 -3.42
CA GLU A 21 -10.09 -5.84 -3.62
C GLU A 21 -9.64 -4.45 -3.16
N MET A 22 -8.98 -4.30 -2.01
CA MET A 22 -8.41 -3.02 -1.59
C MET A 22 -7.31 -2.51 -2.55
N TYR A 23 -6.56 -3.38 -3.23
CA TYR A 23 -5.53 -2.99 -4.21
C TYR A 23 -6.17 -2.58 -5.53
N LEU A 24 -7.25 -3.25 -5.95
CA LEU A 24 -8.09 -2.83 -7.07
C LEU A 24 -8.86 -1.54 -6.74
N ASP A 25 -9.31 -1.35 -5.51
CA ASP A 25 -9.92 -0.12 -5.00
C ASP A 25 -8.88 0.98 -4.77
N LEU A 26 -7.64 0.65 -4.42
CA LEU A 26 -6.51 1.58 -4.40
C LEU A 26 -6.07 1.93 -5.81
N GLU A 27 -6.15 1.01 -6.76
CA GLU A 27 -5.90 1.27 -8.18
C GLU A 27 -7.01 2.17 -8.72
N ASN A 28 -8.27 1.91 -8.39
CA ASN A 28 -9.40 2.79 -8.70
C ASN A 28 -9.31 4.14 -7.97
N MET A 29 -8.91 4.18 -6.69
CA MET A 29 -8.72 5.40 -5.91
C MET A 29 -7.48 6.18 -6.34
N LEU A 30 -6.37 5.58 -6.73
CA LEU A 30 -5.20 6.30 -7.27
C LEU A 30 -5.52 6.88 -8.65
N ASN A 31 -6.32 6.17 -9.43
CA ASN A 31 -6.87 6.69 -10.68
C ASN A 31 -7.90 7.82 -10.40
N GLN A 32 -8.72 7.74 -9.35
CA GLN A 32 -9.72 8.77 -8.95
C GLN A 32 -9.14 9.95 -8.12
N THR A 33 -8.09 9.77 -7.34
CA THR A 33 -7.46 10.85 -6.55
C THR A 33 -6.54 11.71 -7.42
N SER A 34 -6.03 11.14 -8.53
CA SER A 34 -5.48 11.91 -9.65
C SER A 34 -6.56 12.79 -10.33
N ASP A 35 -7.85 12.44 -10.16
CA ASP A 35 -9.00 13.18 -10.69
C ASP A 35 -9.55 14.26 -9.73
N GLU A 36 -9.43 14.10 -8.41
CA GLU A 36 -9.95 15.08 -7.44
C GLU A 36 -8.92 16.13 -6.99
N ALA A 37 -7.62 15.82 -6.99
CA ALA A 37 -6.57 16.74 -6.53
C ALA A 37 -6.39 17.99 -7.43
N LEU A 38 -7.11 18.07 -8.55
CA LEU A 38 -7.09 19.21 -9.48
C LEU A 38 -8.40 20.04 -9.48
N VAL A 39 -9.38 19.71 -8.64
CA VAL A 39 -10.64 20.48 -8.51
C VAL A 39 -10.65 21.36 -7.25
N GLY A 40 -9.76 21.11 -6.29
CA GLY A 40 -9.67 21.89 -5.06
C GLY A 40 -8.69 23.06 -5.14
N ASN A 41 -9.23 24.28 -5.21
CA ASN A 41 -8.57 25.55 -4.86
C ASN A 41 -7.72 26.25 -5.95
N LEU A 42 -8.34 26.61 -7.06
CA LEU A 42 -7.96 27.83 -7.77
C LEU A 42 -8.67 29.01 -7.08
N GLY A 43 -7.93 29.80 -6.31
CA GLY A 43 -8.38 31.13 -5.92
C GLY A 43 -8.73 31.97 -7.16
N PRO A 44 -9.45 33.10 -7.00
CA PRO A 44 -9.94 33.88 -8.13
C PRO A 44 -8.78 34.31 -9.04
N VAL A 45 -8.73 33.73 -10.23
CA VAL A 45 -7.79 34.10 -11.28
C VAL A 45 -8.11 35.56 -11.69
N PRO A 46 -7.14 36.48 -11.70
CA PRO A 46 -7.37 37.84 -12.17
C PRO A 46 -7.75 37.79 -13.65
N ALA A 47 -8.90 38.38 -13.98
CA ALA A 47 -9.44 38.40 -15.32
C ALA A 47 -8.42 38.98 -16.31
N LEU A 48 -7.95 38.15 -17.24
CA LEU A 48 -7.33 38.64 -18.46
C LEU A 48 -8.39 39.32 -19.34
N PRO A 49 -8.02 40.32 -20.16
CA PRO A 49 -8.96 41.09 -20.96
C PRO A 49 -9.50 40.18 -22.07
N VAL A 50 -10.77 39.78 -21.95
CA VAL A 50 -11.47 39.07 -23.02
C VAL A 50 -11.81 40.08 -24.11
N GLU A 51 -11.21 39.87 -25.28
CA GLU A 51 -11.64 40.49 -26.54
C GLU A 51 -13.14 40.25 -26.73
N GLN A 52 -13.90 41.34 -26.76
CA GLN A 52 -15.35 41.34 -26.90
C GLN A 52 -15.74 40.86 -28.30
N ARG A 53 -16.16 39.61 -28.42
CA ARG A 53 -17.07 39.18 -29.50
C ARG A 53 -18.50 39.54 -29.07
N PRO A 54 -19.27 40.32 -29.87
CA PRO A 54 -20.61 40.73 -29.50
C PRO A 54 -21.57 39.54 -29.61
N LEU A 55 -21.94 38.97 -28.46
CA LEU A 55 -23.09 38.08 -28.33
C LEU A 55 -24.36 38.93 -28.27
N ALA A 56 -25.15 38.84 -29.33
CA ALA A 56 -26.51 39.33 -29.37
C ALA A 56 -27.37 38.63 -28.30
N ALA A 57 -27.99 39.46 -27.47
CA ALA A 57 -29.18 39.24 -26.64
C ALA A 57 -29.77 37.81 -26.57
N LEU A 58 -29.46 37.10 -25.47
CA LEU A 58 -30.34 36.08 -24.90
C LEU A 58 -30.89 36.61 -23.58
N VAL A 59 -32.07 37.24 -23.70
CA VAL A 59 -32.91 37.68 -22.58
C VAL A 59 -33.39 36.43 -21.83
N PRO A 60 -33.23 36.33 -20.50
CA PRO A 60 -33.81 35.24 -19.73
C PRO A 60 -35.35 35.30 -19.79
N PRO A 61 -36.04 34.16 -19.95
CA PRO A 61 -37.51 34.16 -19.95
C PRO A 61 -38.01 34.56 -18.56
N GLN A 62 -38.76 35.67 -18.51
CA GLN A 62 -39.42 36.12 -17.29
C GLN A 62 -40.46 35.08 -16.84
N LEU A 63 -40.39 34.72 -15.56
CA LEU A 63 -41.42 33.93 -14.89
C LEU A 63 -42.77 34.66 -14.94
N PRO A 64 -43.88 33.99 -15.30
CA PRO A 64 -45.20 34.61 -15.25
C PRO A 64 -45.62 34.86 -13.81
N THR A 65 -45.93 36.12 -13.52
CA THR A 65 -46.55 36.60 -12.29
C THR A 65 -47.96 36.03 -12.13
N ASN A 66 -48.29 35.65 -10.89
CA ASN A 66 -49.58 35.13 -10.45
C ASN A 66 -50.77 35.97 -10.93
N PRO A 67 -51.81 35.36 -11.54
CA PRO A 67 -53.08 36.04 -11.71
C PRO A 67 -53.96 35.89 -10.46
N THR A 68 -54.40 37.06 -10.01
CA THR A 68 -55.44 37.41 -9.06
C THR A 68 -56.64 36.46 -9.02
N LEU A 69 -57.01 36.04 -7.80
CA LEU A 69 -58.25 35.35 -7.45
C LEU A 69 -59.50 36.11 -7.95
N PRO A 70 -60.44 35.48 -8.67
CA PRO A 70 -61.76 36.04 -8.91
C PRO A 70 -62.74 35.62 -7.81
N THR A 71 -63.52 36.61 -7.37
CA THR A 71 -64.64 36.54 -6.42
C THR A 71 -65.82 35.71 -6.97
N PRO A 72 -66.66 35.13 -6.08
CA PRO A 72 -67.78 34.29 -6.46
C PRO A 72 -68.96 35.16 -6.91
N ARG A 73 -69.43 34.97 -8.15
CA ARG A 73 -70.69 35.54 -8.64
C ARG A 73 -71.71 34.44 -8.86
N THR A 74 -72.83 34.61 -8.18
CA THR A 74 -74.07 33.86 -8.30
C THR A 74 -74.66 33.99 -9.71
N SER A 75 -75.12 32.88 -10.31
CA SER A 75 -76.37 32.83 -11.10
C SER A 75 -76.68 31.47 -11.72
N ASN A 76 -77.96 31.12 -11.60
CA ASN A 76 -78.86 30.40 -12.49
C ASN A 76 -78.65 28.89 -12.83
N PRO A 77 -79.62 28.04 -12.44
CA PRO A 77 -79.77 26.70 -12.97
C PRO A 77 -80.61 26.73 -14.25
N GLY A 78 -80.12 26.11 -15.32
CA GLY A 78 -80.93 25.76 -16.49
C GLY A 78 -80.27 26.09 -17.82
N VAL A 79 -79.51 25.12 -18.35
CA VAL A 79 -79.50 24.64 -19.75
C VAL A 79 -78.48 23.50 -19.77
N VAL A 80 -78.98 22.27 -19.70
CA VAL A 80 -78.19 21.04 -19.71
C VAL A 80 -78.13 20.52 -21.16
N LYS A 81 -77.00 19.87 -21.50
CA LYS A 81 -76.80 18.93 -22.62
C LYS A 81 -76.43 19.53 -23.98
N LYS A 82 -75.16 19.97 -24.13
CA LYS A 82 -74.34 19.79 -25.37
C LYS A 82 -72.84 20.15 -25.26
N LYS A 83 -72.29 20.39 -24.06
CA LYS A 83 -70.91 20.91 -23.87
C LYS A 83 -69.79 19.85 -23.71
N GLY A 84 -70.12 18.57 -23.55
CA GLY A 84 -69.14 17.53 -23.17
C GLY A 84 -68.19 17.05 -24.27
N ARG A 85 -68.51 17.25 -25.56
CA ARG A 85 -67.70 16.67 -26.66
C ARG A 85 -66.46 17.51 -26.99
N ASP A 86 -66.55 18.83 -26.88
CA ASP A 86 -65.42 19.75 -27.16
C ASP A 86 -64.41 19.81 -26.01
N GLU A 87 -64.86 19.55 -24.79
CA GLU A 87 -64.01 19.56 -23.60
C GLU A 87 -63.07 18.35 -23.55
N ALA A 88 -63.55 17.18 -23.98
CA ALA A 88 -62.73 15.98 -24.15
C ALA A 88 -61.63 16.19 -25.22
N ALA A 89 -61.94 16.86 -26.33
CA ALA A 89 -60.97 17.16 -27.38
C ALA A 89 -59.89 18.15 -26.90
N ARG A 90 -60.27 19.18 -26.12
CA ARG A 90 -59.32 20.13 -25.52
C ARG A 90 -58.41 19.47 -24.48
N SER A 91 -58.97 18.58 -23.66
CA SER A 91 -58.19 17.81 -22.67
C SER A 91 -57.13 16.93 -23.34
N ARG A 92 -57.50 16.19 -24.40
CA ARG A 92 -56.56 15.37 -25.17
C ARG A 92 -55.42 16.18 -25.78
N ARG A 93 -55.70 17.35 -26.36
CA ARG A 93 -54.65 18.23 -26.91
C ARG A 93 -53.69 18.75 -25.84
N LYS A 94 -54.20 19.07 -24.64
CA LYS A 94 -53.36 19.50 -23.51
C LYS A 94 -52.47 18.36 -23.02
N GLN A 95 -53.01 17.15 -22.92
CA GLN A 95 -52.25 15.97 -22.53
C GLN A 95 -51.18 15.61 -23.57
N GLU A 96 -51.49 15.72 -24.86
CA GLU A 96 -50.51 15.46 -25.93
C GLU A 96 -49.38 16.49 -25.91
N ARG A 97 -49.68 17.79 -25.73
CA ARG A 97 -48.65 18.83 -25.56
C ARG A 97 -47.77 18.57 -24.35
N LYS A 98 -48.36 18.15 -23.22
CA LYS A 98 -47.59 17.77 -22.03
C LYS A 98 -46.69 16.56 -22.29
N LYS A 99 -47.20 15.55 -23.00
CA LYS A 99 -46.43 14.35 -23.38
C LYS A 99 -45.30 14.67 -24.36
N GLN A 100 -45.52 15.61 -25.28
CA GLN A 100 -44.48 16.09 -26.18
C GLN A 100 -43.41 16.87 -25.43
N ALA A 101 -43.80 17.81 -24.55
CA ALA A 101 -42.85 18.55 -23.72
C ALA A 101 -42.01 17.63 -22.81
N MET A 102 -42.61 16.57 -22.26
CA MET A 102 -41.87 15.57 -21.48
C MET A 102 -40.83 14.82 -22.33
N ARG A 103 -41.20 14.42 -23.56
CA ARG A 103 -40.27 13.76 -24.49
C ARG A 103 -39.12 14.67 -24.89
N GLU A 104 -39.39 15.93 -25.22
CA GLU A 104 -38.35 16.91 -25.56
C GLU A 104 -37.39 17.16 -24.37
N LEU A 105 -37.91 17.15 -23.14
CA LEU A 105 -37.10 17.27 -21.93
C LEU A 105 -36.23 16.02 -21.70
N GLU A 106 -36.78 14.83 -21.88
CA GLU A 106 -36.06 13.55 -21.78
C GLU A 106 -34.94 13.45 -22.83
N GLU A 107 -35.22 13.84 -24.08
CA GLU A 107 -34.22 13.89 -25.16
C GLU A 107 -33.10 14.89 -24.84
N SER A 108 -33.44 16.09 -24.34
CA SER A 108 -32.45 17.09 -23.94
C SER A 108 -31.58 16.62 -22.77
N LEU A 109 -32.18 15.93 -21.79
CA LEU A 109 -31.45 15.36 -20.65
C LEU A 109 -30.50 14.25 -21.11
N GLN A 110 -30.94 13.39 -22.03
CA GLN A 110 -30.11 12.33 -22.60
C GLN A 110 -28.93 12.93 -23.39
N GLN A 111 -29.18 13.92 -24.26
CA GLN A 111 -28.12 14.62 -25.00
C GLN A 111 -27.09 15.26 -24.07
N LYS A 112 -27.54 15.91 -22.99
CA LYS A 112 -26.64 16.51 -22.00
C LYS A 112 -25.86 15.47 -21.19
N SER A 113 -26.45 14.33 -20.89
CA SER A 113 -25.76 13.21 -20.24
C SER A 113 -24.64 12.65 -21.13
N ASP A 114 -24.90 12.48 -22.42
CA ASP A 114 -23.91 11.96 -23.37
C ASP A 114 -22.78 12.98 -23.64
N GLU A 115 -23.12 14.28 -23.71
CA GLU A 115 -22.13 15.36 -23.77
C GLU A 115 -21.24 15.38 -22.52
N PHE A 116 -21.82 15.20 -21.33
CA PHE A 116 -21.07 15.15 -20.07
C PHE A 116 -20.10 13.97 -20.04
N LYS A 117 -20.54 12.77 -20.42
CA LYS A 117 -19.67 11.57 -20.51
C LYS A 117 -18.52 11.77 -21.49
N ARG A 118 -18.77 12.42 -22.63
CA ARG A 118 -17.73 12.75 -23.60
C ARG A 118 -16.70 13.72 -23.01
N LEU A 119 -17.17 14.79 -22.34
CA LEU A 119 -16.29 15.77 -21.71
C LEU A 119 -15.48 15.15 -20.55
N GLU A 120 -16.07 14.22 -19.80
CA GLU A 120 -15.38 13.46 -18.75
C GLU A 120 -14.23 12.62 -19.32
N GLN A 121 -14.47 11.90 -20.42
CA GLN A 121 -13.42 11.15 -21.13
C GLN A 121 -12.31 12.07 -21.68
N GLU A 122 -12.69 13.23 -22.22
CA GLU A 122 -11.71 14.22 -22.69
C GLU A 122 -10.88 14.80 -21.55
N ASN A 123 -11.51 15.09 -20.41
CA ASN A 123 -10.84 15.58 -19.20
C ASN A 123 -9.84 14.53 -18.66
N LEU A 124 -10.25 13.26 -18.57
CA LEU A 124 -9.36 12.14 -18.22
C LEU A 124 -8.15 12.05 -19.14
N SER A 125 -8.37 12.15 -20.46
CA SER A 125 -7.29 12.17 -21.46
C SER A 125 -6.35 13.36 -21.27
N LEU A 126 -6.88 14.55 -21.00
CA LEU A 126 -6.08 15.76 -20.76
C LEU A 126 -5.27 15.65 -19.46
N ARG A 127 -5.85 15.11 -18.39
CA ARG A 127 -5.14 14.84 -17.12
C ARG A 127 -4.02 13.83 -17.30
N HIS A 128 -4.26 12.78 -18.06
CA HIS A 128 -3.22 11.82 -18.40
C HIS A 128 -2.05 12.48 -19.15
N ARG A 129 -2.34 13.35 -20.14
CA ARG A 129 -1.31 14.13 -20.86
C ARG A 129 -0.56 15.09 -19.93
N HIS A 130 -1.26 15.77 -19.03
CA HIS A 130 -0.66 16.68 -18.07
C HIS A 130 0.32 15.95 -17.12
N ASN A 131 -0.10 14.81 -16.56
CA ASN A 131 0.74 13.97 -15.71
C ASN A 131 2.02 13.48 -16.42
N ILE A 132 1.94 13.18 -17.73
CA ILE A 132 3.12 12.83 -18.53
C ILE A 132 4.06 14.04 -18.66
N LEU A 133 3.53 15.22 -18.95
CA LEU A 133 4.31 16.45 -19.07
C LEU A 133 5.03 16.80 -17.76
N ASP A 134 4.37 16.67 -16.62
CA ASP A 134 4.98 16.94 -15.31
C ASP A 134 6.16 16.01 -15.01
N ARG A 135 6.02 14.72 -15.35
CA ARG A 135 7.13 13.75 -15.23
C ARG A 135 8.30 14.10 -16.14
N ILE A 136 8.02 14.52 -17.38
CA ILE A 136 9.05 14.97 -18.33
C ILE A 136 9.77 16.21 -17.79
N ILE A 137 9.03 17.18 -17.24
CA ILE A 137 9.60 18.38 -16.61
C ILE A 137 10.48 17.99 -15.42
N ALA A 138 10.02 17.08 -14.56
CA ALA A 138 10.80 16.59 -13.41
C ALA A 138 12.11 15.92 -13.84
N ILE A 139 12.08 15.04 -14.85
CA ILE A 139 13.27 14.39 -15.43
C ILE A 139 14.22 15.43 -16.00
N ARG A 140 13.70 16.40 -16.77
CA ARG A 140 14.51 17.48 -17.36
C ARG A 140 15.17 18.35 -16.28
N ASN A 141 14.45 18.69 -15.21
CA ASN A 141 15.00 19.45 -14.10
C ASN A 141 16.10 18.67 -13.37
N HIS A 142 15.94 17.36 -13.21
CA HIS A 142 16.96 16.48 -12.66
C HIS A 142 18.23 16.46 -13.55
N GLN A 143 18.06 16.29 -14.87
CA GLN A 143 19.17 16.33 -15.84
C GLN A 143 19.90 17.69 -15.82
N LEU A 144 19.15 18.80 -15.78
CA LEU A 144 19.74 20.14 -15.63
C LEU A 144 20.49 20.30 -14.30
N GLY A 145 20.02 19.66 -13.23
CA GLY A 145 20.71 19.58 -11.95
C GLY A 145 22.07 18.88 -12.05
N ILE A 146 22.11 17.73 -12.73
CA ILE A 146 23.35 16.98 -12.98
C ILE A 146 24.34 17.81 -13.80
N ILE A 147 23.88 18.43 -14.90
CA ILE A 147 24.73 19.29 -15.75
C ILE A 147 25.30 20.48 -14.96
N LYS A 148 24.52 21.07 -14.04
CA LYS A 148 25.00 22.15 -13.16
C LYS A 148 26.04 21.66 -12.16
N GLN A 149 25.85 20.46 -11.59
CA GLN A 149 26.77 19.88 -10.60
C GLN A 149 28.08 19.38 -11.21
N GLN A 150 28.05 18.85 -12.44
CA GLN A 150 29.25 18.32 -13.13
C GLN A 150 30.14 19.41 -13.75
N GLY A 151 29.92 20.68 -13.40
CA GLY A 151 30.57 21.81 -14.03
C GLY A 151 29.86 22.12 -15.35
N GLY A 152 28.91 23.06 -15.29
CA GLY A 152 28.29 23.62 -16.49
C GLY A 152 29.35 24.04 -17.52
N PRO A 153 28.98 24.13 -18.81
CA PRO A 153 29.91 24.27 -19.92
C PRO A 153 31.02 25.24 -19.55
N ALA A 154 32.23 24.70 -19.46
CA ALA A 154 33.45 25.45 -19.26
C ALA A 154 33.37 26.71 -20.12
N GLN A 155 33.57 27.87 -19.50
CA GLN A 155 33.66 29.12 -20.22
C GLN A 155 34.52 28.90 -21.47
N PRO A 156 34.04 29.28 -22.67
CA PRO A 156 34.84 29.20 -23.88
C PRO A 156 35.98 30.21 -23.75
N GLY A 157 37.13 29.78 -23.22
CA GLY A 157 38.25 30.71 -23.01
C GLY A 157 39.54 30.22 -22.35
N ALA A 158 39.67 28.97 -21.88
CA ALA A 158 40.90 28.54 -21.19
C ALA A 158 41.58 27.34 -21.87
N ASN A 159 42.60 27.68 -22.67
CA ASN A 159 43.78 26.90 -23.09
C ASN A 159 43.72 25.36 -23.04
N LEU A 160 43.67 24.78 -24.23
CA LEU A 160 44.15 23.42 -24.53
C LEU A 160 45.67 23.36 -24.39
N GLN A 161 46.18 22.80 -23.29
CA GLN A 161 47.52 22.19 -23.27
C GLN A 161 47.54 20.89 -22.46
N SER A 162 47.79 19.81 -23.22
CA SER A 162 48.40 18.52 -22.85
C SER A 162 47.73 17.65 -21.78
N LEU A 163 47.14 16.54 -22.23
CA LEU A 163 46.98 15.29 -21.46
C LEU A 163 47.84 14.20 -22.12
N PRO A 164 48.61 13.40 -21.35
CA PRO A 164 49.37 12.27 -21.87
C PRO A 164 48.50 11.01 -21.99
N SER A 165 48.81 10.21 -23.01
CA SER A 165 48.18 8.93 -23.32
C SER A 165 48.47 7.85 -22.27
N ALA A 166 47.44 7.12 -21.85
CA ALA A 166 47.57 5.90 -21.06
C ALA A 166 47.10 4.70 -21.89
N ASN A 167 48.07 4.06 -22.56
CA ASN A 167 47.99 2.68 -23.02
C ASN A 167 48.58 1.80 -21.93
N SER A 168 47.85 0.77 -21.49
CA SER A 168 48.32 -0.55 -21.03
C SER A 168 47.46 -1.10 -19.89
N LEU A 169 46.76 -2.20 -20.15
CA LEU A 169 46.73 -3.40 -19.29
C LEU A 169 45.74 -4.41 -19.87
N SER A 170 46.30 -5.46 -20.46
CA SER A 170 45.65 -6.71 -20.82
C SER A 170 46.39 -7.88 -20.17
N SER A 171 45.64 -8.96 -19.96
CA SER A 171 46.06 -10.34 -19.62
C SER A 171 46.44 -10.65 -18.17
N VAL A 172 45.60 -11.46 -17.52
CA VAL A 172 46.03 -12.70 -16.86
C VAL A 172 44.94 -13.74 -17.10
N ALA A 173 45.36 -14.91 -17.57
CA ALA A 173 44.57 -16.08 -17.91
C ALA A 173 44.71 -17.13 -16.78
N ASP A 174 43.64 -17.93 -16.64
CA ASP A 174 43.61 -19.40 -16.60
C ASP A 174 44.41 -20.18 -15.54
N SER A 175 43.71 -21.07 -14.81
CA SER A 175 44.26 -22.28 -14.16
C SER A 175 43.14 -23.21 -13.64
N SER A 176 42.80 -24.19 -14.48
CA SER A 176 42.49 -25.62 -14.25
C SER A 176 42.49 -26.28 -12.86
N SER A 177 41.61 -27.29 -12.70
CA SER A 177 41.79 -28.69 -12.18
C SER A 177 40.61 -29.13 -11.28
N GLU A 178 39.72 -30.05 -11.66
CA GLU A 178 39.79 -31.53 -11.78
C GLU A 178 40.00 -32.33 -10.47
N SER A 179 39.29 -33.46 -10.39
CA SER A 179 39.32 -34.57 -9.39
C SER A 179 38.32 -34.41 -8.21
N ASN A 180 37.61 -35.43 -7.69
CA ASN A 180 37.66 -36.87 -7.90
C ASN A 180 36.36 -37.54 -7.40
N SER A 181 36.16 -38.76 -7.89
CA SER A 181 35.15 -39.78 -7.58
C SER A 181 34.92 -40.15 -6.10
N GLY A 182 33.73 -40.68 -5.79
CA GLY A 182 33.50 -41.46 -4.57
C GLY A 182 32.12 -42.12 -4.51
N ALA A 183 31.96 -43.26 -5.18
CA ALA A 183 30.84 -44.18 -4.97
C ALA A 183 30.92 -44.81 -3.57
N ASN A 184 29.79 -45.00 -2.90
CA ASN A 184 29.57 -46.20 -2.10
C ASN A 184 28.09 -46.44 -1.81
N SER A 185 27.63 -47.59 -2.30
CA SER A 185 26.39 -48.27 -1.93
C SER A 185 26.49 -48.81 -0.50
N SER A 186 25.39 -48.79 0.24
CA SER A 186 25.02 -49.85 1.19
C SER A 186 23.61 -49.62 1.76
N ALA A 187 22.75 -50.61 1.59
CA ALA A 187 21.54 -50.93 2.34
C ALA A 187 21.54 -52.46 2.51
N PRO A 188 20.69 -53.12 3.32
CA PRO A 188 19.81 -52.63 4.39
C PRO A 188 20.01 -53.39 5.72
N LEU A 189 19.48 -52.89 6.84
CA LEU A 189 19.20 -53.73 8.02
C LEU A 189 17.79 -53.43 8.53
N ALA A 190 16.95 -54.46 8.50
CA ALA A 190 15.62 -54.49 9.09
C ALA A 190 15.71 -54.90 10.57
N LEU A 191 14.85 -54.33 11.42
CA LEU A 191 14.30 -54.91 12.67
C LEU A 191 13.26 -53.95 13.29
N PRO A 192 12.44 -54.38 14.28
CA PRO A 192 11.00 -54.57 14.14
C PRO A 192 10.15 -53.48 14.81
N GLY A 193 8.85 -53.57 14.55
CA GLY A 193 7.84 -52.56 14.88
C GLY A 193 7.61 -52.27 16.36
N GLU A 194 7.10 -51.06 16.58
CA GLU A 194 6.29 -50.68 17.73
C GLU A 194 5.05 -49.95 17.20
N ASP A 195 3.91 -50.47 17.65
CA ASP A 195 2.56 -50.00 17.44
C ASP A 195 2.28 -48.96 18.53
N ASP A 196 2.12 -47.68 18.16
CA ASP A 196 1.70 -46.65 19.10
C ASP A 196 0.79 -45.64 18.39
N SER A 197 -0.51 -45.87 18.52
CA SER A 197 -1.56 -44.99 18.03
C SER A 197 -1.62 -43.71 18.90
N PRO A 198 -1.52 -42.50 18.31
CA PRO A 198 -1.63 -41.27 19.09
C PRO A 198 -3.09 -41.01 19.52
N PRO A 199 -3.31 -40.41 20.71
CA PRO A 199 -4.65 -40.09 21.18
C PRO A 199 -5.30 -39.01 20.32
N GLN A 200 -6.48 -39.31 19.79
CA GLN A 200 -7.36 -38.33 19.13
C GLN A 200 -7.79 -37.27 20.15
N PHE A 201 -7.30 -36.05 19.98
CA PHE A 201 -7.87 -34.86 20.62
C PHE A 201 -9.07 -34.35 19.81
N PRO A 202 -10.16 -33.89 20.46
CA PRO A 202 -11.29 -33.29 19.77
C PRO A 202 -10.87 -31.97 19.12
N PRO A 203 -11.48 -31.58 17.98
CA PRO A 203 -11.19 -30.32 17.32
C PRO A 203 -11.58 -29.15 18.25
N GLU A 204 -10.58 -28.35 18.64
CA GLU A 204 -10.78 -27.07 19.30
C GLU A 204 -11.53 -26.12 18.37
N THR A 205 -12.83 -26.02 18.57
CA THR A 205 -13.64 -24.92 18.05
C THR A 205 -13.30 -23.66 18.83
N THR A 206 -12.40 -22.84 18.29
CA THR A 206 -12.15 -21.46 18.74
C THR A 206 -13.42 -20.63 18.56
N LEU A 207 -14.29 -20.63 19.56
CA LEU A 207 -15.39 -19.68 19.70
C LEU A 207 -14.82 -18.32 20.12
N GLN A 208 -14.38 -17.51 19.14
CA GLN A 208 -14.27 -16.07 19.34
C GLN A 208 -15.69 -15.54 19.61
N SER A 209 -15.86 -14.84 20.74
CA SER A 209 -17.11 -14.19 21.09
C SER A 209 -17.55 -13.27 19.93
N PRO A 210 -18.72 -13.50 19.31
CA PRO A 210 -19.18 -12.73 18.15
C PRO A 210 -19.31 -11.23 18.47
N ALA A 211 -19.45 -10.86 19.75
CA ALA A 211 -19.47 -9.47 20.19
C ALA A 211 -18.11 -8.77 20.06
N VAL A 212 -16.99 -9.47 20.27
CA VAL A 212 -15.64 -8.91 20.13
C VAL A 212 -15.26 -8.77 18.66
N ALA A 213 -15.65 -9.74 17.83
CA ALA A 213 -15.51 -9.65 16.38
C ALA A 213 -16.33 -8.48 15.80
N LEU A 214 -17.58 -8.30 16.24
CA LEU A 214 -18.45 -7.21 15.78
C LEU A 214 -17.91 -5.82 16.17
N LEU A 215 -17.41 -5.66 17.41
CA LEU A 215 -16.76 -4.43 17.86
C LEU A 215 -15.47 -4.14 17.09
N GLY A 216 -14.69 -5.18 16.78
CA GLY A 216 -13.53 -5.11 15.90
C GLY A 216 -13.90 -4.62 14.49
N MET A 217 -14.93 -5.19 13.87
CA MET A 217 -15.38 -4.81 12.53
C MET A 217 -15.97 -3.39 12.47
N LEU A 218 -16.73 -2.96 13.47
CA LEU A 218 -17.33 -1.62 13.50
C LEU A 218 -16.28 -0.53 13.77
N ALA A 219 -15.30 -0.80 14.64
CA ALA A 219 -14.15 0.09 14.85
C ALA A 219 -13.19 0.08 13.65
N GLN A 220 -13.11 -1.02 12.91
CA GLN A 220 -12.37 -1.09 11.66
C GLN A 220 -13.04 -0.19 10.61
N SER A 221 -14.34 -0.38 10.35
CA SER A 221 -15.15 0.36 9.36
C SER A 221 -15.27 1.87 9.62
N TYR A 222 -15.54 2.30 10.85
CA TYR A 222 -15.65 3.73 11.19
C TYR A 222 -14.35 4.50 10.91
N PHE A 223 -13.24 3.91 11.31
CA PHE A 223 -11.92 4.51 11.11
C PHE A 223 -11.37 4.27 9.69
N ASP A 224 -11.84 3.27 8.94
CA ASP A 224 -11.47 3.12 7.53
C ASP A 224 -12.12 4.22 6.67
N ARG A 225 -13.24 4.83 7.08
CA ARG A 225 -13.78 6.02 6.41
C ARG A 225 -13.17 7.34 6.89
N VAL A 226 -13.13 7.56 8.20
CA VAL A 226 -12.64 8.85 8.76
C VAL A 226 -11.11 8.92 8.74
N GLY A 227 -10.44 7.78 8.87
CA GLY A 227 -8.98 7.68 8.82
C GLY A 227 -8.43 7.88 7.43
N VAL A 228 -9.07 7.38 6.37
CA VAL A 228 -8.54 7.51 4.99
C VAL A 228 -8.34 8.98 4.60
N GLU A 229 -9.31 9.85 4.88
CA GLU A 229 -9.17 11.29 4.57
C GLU A 229 -8.11 11.98 5.45
N PHE A 230 -8.10 11.70 6.75
CA PHE A 230 -7.05 12.22 7.64
C PHE A 230 -5.65 11.79 7.20
N PHE A 231 -5.50 10.54 6.79
CA PHE A 231 -4.23 10.01 6.32
C PHE A 231 -3.86 10.55 4.95
N ARG A 232 -4.81 10.79 4.04
CA ARG A 232 -4.56 11.36 2.70
C ARG A 232 -3.82 12.70 2.76
N GLU A 233 -4.12 13.54 3.75
CA GLU A 233 -3.46 14.84 3.95
C GLU A 233 -2.24 14.80 4.89
N MET A 234 -1.96 13.64 5.49
CA MET A 234 -0.93 13.53 6.51
C MET A 234 0.48 13.71 5.92
N THR A 235 1.17 14.75 6.37
CA THR A 235 2.57 15.01 6.04
C THR A 235 3.51 14.01 6.73
N SER A 236 4.71 13.85 6.17
CA SER A 236 5.78 13.05 6.79
C SER A 236 6.09 13.46 8.23
N SER A 237 6.05 14.77 8.54
CA SER A 237 6.31 15.28 9.89
C SER A 237 5.16 14.94 10.86
N GLN A 238 3.92 14.98 10.41
CA GLN A 238 2.76 14.59 11.22
C GLN A 238 2.79 13.10 11.52
N PHE A 239 3.10 12.26 10.53
CA PHE A 239 3.28 10.82 10.74
C PHE A 239 4.35 10.55 11.81
N GLN A 240 5.53 11.15 11.69
CA GLN A 240 6.60 10.99 12.68
C GLN A 240 6.16 11.41 14.08
N THR A 241 5.45 12.54 14.20
CA THR A 241 5.00 13.05 15.49
C THR A 241 4.00 12.10 16.14
N LEU A 242 3.02 11.61 15.37
CA LEU A 242 2.04 10.64 15.85
C LEU A 242 2.70 9.30 16.20
N TYR A 243 3.55 8.79 15.32
CA TYR A 243 4.28 7.54 15.53
C TYR A 243 5.12 7.61 16.81
N LYS A 244 5.95 8.65 16.98
CA LYS A 244 6.75 8.88 18.20
C LYS A 244 5.89 8.97 19.45
N ARG A 245 4.75 9.66 19.39
CA ARG A 245 3.84 9.79 20.53
C ARG A 245 3.28 8.44 20.98
N HIS A 246 2.83 7.62 20.03
CA HIS A 246 2.32 6.28 20.34
C HIS A 246 3.44 5.33 20.78
N LEU A 247 4.61 5.43 20.15
CA LEU A 247 5.80 4.69 20.52
C LEU A 247 6.22 4.95 21.97
N PHE A 248 6.22 6.22 22.38
CA PHE A 248 6.51 6.61 23.76
C PHE A 248 5.54 5.95 24.75
N ARG A 249 4.24 6.00 24.50
CA ARG A 249 3.23 5.34 25.34
C ARG A 249 3.38 3.81 25.38
N LEU A 250 3.67 3.21 24.22
CA LEU A 250 3.95 1.78 24.13
C LEU A 250 5.14 1.41 25.03
N SER A 251 6.19 2.21 25.03
CA SER A 251 7.38 1.99 25.86
C SER A 251 7.07 2.09 27.36
N GLU A 252 6.22 3.03 27.79
CA GLU A 252 5.76 3.14 29.18
C GLU A 252 4.98 1.87 29.61
N HIS A 253 4.06 1.40 28.77
CA HIS A 253 3.29 0.17 29.04
C HIS A 253 4.18 -1.08 29.08
N LEU A 254 5.18 -1.18 28.20
CA LEU A 254 6.18 -2.25 28.25
C LEU A 254 6.99 -2.21 29.54
N GLN A 255 7.49 -1.05 29.94
CA GLN A 255 8.29 -0.91 31.16
C GLN A 255 7.49 -1.28 32.41
N LEU A 256 6.21 -0.88 32.48
CA LEU A 256 5.31 -1.28 33.56
C LEU A 256 5.09 -2.80 33.59
N LEU A 257 4.87 -3.42 32.43
CA LEU A 257 4.71 -4.87 32.31
C LEU A 257 5.97 -5.61 32.74
N GLU A 258 7.15 -5.18 32.27
CA GLU A 258 8.45 -5.76 32.61
C GLU A 258 8.77 -5.62 34.09
N SER A 259 8.52 -4.44 34.68
CA SER A 259 8.71 -4.22 36.12
C SER A 259 7.79 -5.11 36.95
N SER A 260 6.56 -5.33 36.48
CA SER A 260 5.61 -6.24 37.14
C SER A 260 6.02 -7.72 36.98
N LEU A 261 6.51 -8.11 35.81
CA LEU A 261 7.07 -9.45 35.58
C LEU A 261 8.28 -9.72 36.48
N GLN A 262 9.16 -8.74 36.62
CA GLN A 262 10.33 -8.82 37.49
C GLN A 262 9.95 -8.88 38.97
N SER A 263 8.91 -8.18 39.42
CA SER A 263 8.45 -8.29 40.82
C SER A 263 7.78 -9.64 41.11
N HIS A 264 7.23 -10.32 40.08
CA HIS A 264 6.61 -11.63 40.18
C HIS A 264 7.56 -12.79 39.81
N GLN A 265 8.88 -12.59 39.93
CA GLN A 265 9.93 -13.56 39.54
C GLN A 265 9.85 -14.93 40.24
N GLN A 266 8.99 -15.12 41.25
CA GLN A 266 8.72 -16.43 41.85
C GLN A 266 7.72 -17.29 41.05
N GLN A 267 7.02 -16.75 40.03
CA GLN A 267 6.12 -17.52 39.14
C GLN A 267 6.26 -17.18 37.64
N PRO A 268 7.48 -17.22 37.06
CA PRO A 268 7.74 -16.77 35.68
C PRO A 268 7.05 -17.64 34.62
N LYS A 269 6.82 -18.93 34.92
CA LYS A 269 6.18 -19.86 33.99
C LYS A 269 4.70 -19.52 33.74
N GLN A 270 3.98 -19.02 34.73
CA GLN A 270 2.56 -18.69 34.57
C GLN A 270 2.37 -17.42 33.73
N LEU A 271 3.19 -16.39 33.94
CA LEU A 271 3.11 -15.13 33.20
C LEU A 271 3.55 -15.24 31.74
N GLN A 272 4.56 -16.07 31.42
CA GLN A 272 4.91 -16.35 30.03
C GLN A 272 3.80 -17.10 29.28
N VAL A 273 3.15 -18.06 29.95
CA VAL A 273 1.98 -18.75 29.38
C VAL A 273 0.86 -17.74 29.10
N TYR A 274 0.64 -16.77 29.99
CA TYR A 274 -0.36 -15.71 29.81
C TYR A 274 -0.08 -14.72 28.66
N LEU A 275 1.19 -14.41 28.41
CA LEU A 275 1.59 -13.49 27.34
C LEU A 275 1.65 -14.17 25.97
N ASN A 276 1.83 -15.49 25.96
CA ASN A 276 1.96 -16.28 24.73
C ASN A 276 0.69 -17.05 24.35
N GLN A 277 -0.28 -17.25 25.26
CA GLN A 277 -1.55 -17.90 24.93
C GLN A 277 -2.66 -16.89 24.62
N PRO A 278 -3.48 -17.12 23.58
CA PRO A 278 -4.76 -16.44 23.41
C PRO A 278 -5.62 -16.74 24.66
N GLN A 279 -6.23 -15.70 25.23
CA GLN A 279 -6.90 -15.78 26.53
C GLN A 279 -7.99 -16.86 26.55
N LEU A 280 -7.68 -18.03 27.10
CA LEU A 280 -8.66 -19.06 27.41
C LEU A 280 -9.52 -18.55 28.58
N PRO A 281 -10.86 -18.57 28.49
CA PRO A 281 -11.76 -17.95 29.46
C PRO A 281 -11.77 -18.57 30.88
N GLY A 282 -10.86 -19.52 31.20
CA GLY A 282 -10.80 -20.20 32.49
C GLY A 282 -9.58 -19.88 33.36
N SER A 283 -8.53 -19.22 32.85
CA SER A 283 -7.27 -19.07 33.59
C SER A 283 -7.16 -17.80 34.42
N GLN A 284 -8.05 -16.80 34.26
CA GLN A 284 -7.95 -15.40 34.74
C GLN A 284 -7.85 -15.15 36.27
N GLN A 285 -7.85 -16.17 37.14
CA GLN A 285 -8.11 -15.96 38.57
C GLN A 285 -6.95 -15.41 39.43
N SER A 286 -5.78 -15.07 38.89
CA SER A 286 -4.65 -14.60 39.73
C SER A 286 -3.85 -13.40 39.22
N ALA A 287 -4.16 -12.81 38.05
CA ALA A 287 -3.41 -11.67 37.56
C ALA A 287 -3.78 -10.39 38.34
N SER A 288 -2.77 -9.64 38.80
CA SER A 288 -3.02 -8.35 39.46
C SER A 288 -3.74 -7.38 38.50
N PRO A 289 -4.68 -6.54 38.99
CA PRO A 289 -5.40 -5.58 38.13
C PRO A 289 -4.47 -4.64 37.35
N GLN A 290 -3.30 -4.31 37.91
CA GLN A 290 -2.29 -3.47 37.26
C GLN A 290 -1.66 -4.15 36.04
N VAL A 291 -1.37 -5.46 36.10
CA VAL A 291 -0.82 -6.22 34.97
C VAL A 291 -1.83 -6.29 33.82
N LEU A 292 -3.10 -6.56 34.15
CA LEU A 292 -4.17 -6.60 33.16
C LEU A 292 -4.36 -5.23 32.49
N SER A 293 -4.32 -4.15 33.27
CA SER A 293 -4.40 -2.79 32.74
C SER A 293 -3.21 -2.44 31.82
N ALA A 294 -1.98 -2.79 32.23
CA ALA A 294 -0.78 -2.59 31.42
C ALA A 294 -0.82 -3.40 30.11
N GLN A 295 -1.27 -4.65 30.18
CA GLN A 295 -1.41 -5.51 28.99
C GLN A 295 -2.47 -4.96 28.02
N GLN A 296 -3.60 -4.48 28.52
CA GLN A 296 -4.62 -3.82 27.68
C GLN A 296 -4.11 -2.53 27.05
N GLY A 297 -3.35 -1.72 27.81
CA GLY A 297 -2.68 -0.51 27.30
C GLY A 297 -1.68 -0.84 26.18
N LEU A 298 -0.86 -1.87 26.39
CA LEU A 298 0.09 -2.38 25.40
C LEU A 298 -0.62 -2.80 24.10
N LEU A 299 -1.64 -3.66 24.21
CA LEU A 299 -2.45 -4.13 23.08
C LEU A 299 -3.05 -2.95 22.30
N ARG A 300 -3.63 -1.98 23.02
CA ARG A 300 -4.23 -0.79 22.41
C ARG A 300 -3.20 0.02 21.62
N GLU A 301 -2.06 0.35 22.23
CA GLU A 301 -1.05 1.19 21.59
C GLU A 301 -0.35 0.44 20.44
N ALA A 302 -0.07 -0.86 20.58
CA ALA A 302 0.48 -1.69 19.52
C ALA A 302 -0.47 -1.76 18.31
N CYS A 303 -1.76 -1.98 18.53
CA CYS A 303 -2.78 -1.94 17.49
C CYS A 303 -2.85 -0.57 16.81
N MET A 304 -2.77 0.52 17.58
CA MET A 304 -2.74 1.88 17.03
C MET A 304 -1.52 2.12 16.14
N ILE A 305 -0.33 1.72 16.57
CA ILE A 305 0.90 1.86 15.78
C ILE A 305 0.85 1.01 14.51
N GLY A 306 0.44 -0.26 14.64
CA GLY A 306 0.28 -1.16 13.50
C GLY A 306 -0.70 -0.61 12.48
N ARG A 307 -1.82 -0.03 12.94
CA ARG A 307 -2.81 0.63 12.08
C ARG A 307 -2.25 1.89 11.42
N LEU A 308 -1.61 2.78 12.19
CA LEU A 308 -0.98 4.00 11.67
C LEU A 308 0.02 3.67 10.56
N TYR A 309 0.87 2.67 10.81
CA TYR A 309 1.86 2.22 9.84
C TYR A 309 1.20 1.60 8.59
N LYS A 310 0.19 0.74 8.76
CA LYS A 310 -0.56 0.14 7.65
C LYS A 310 -1.20 1.22 6.76
N LEU A 311 -1.92 2.17 7.36
CA LEU A 311 -2.58 3.26 6.63
C LEU A 311 -1.55 4.17 5.94
N ALA A 312 -0.46 4.54 6.63
CA ALA A 312 0.61 5.33 6.02
C ALA A 312 1.26 4.60 4.84
N SER A 313 1.48 3.28 4.94
CA SER A 313 2.04 2.47 3.85
C SER A 313 1.15 2.40 2.62
N ILE A 314 -0.17 2.40 2.84
CA ILE A 314 -1.18 2.36 1.78
C ILE A 314 -1.29 3.72 1.08
N HIS A 315 -1.52 4.79 1.85
CA HIS A 315 -1.80 6.12 1.29
C HIS A 315 -0.55 6.92 0.92
N HIS A 316 0.55 6.70 1.65
CA HIS A 316 1.80 7.46 1.50
C HIS A 316 3.02 6.52 1.42
N PRO A 317 3.07 5.64 0.42
CA PRO A 317 4.11 4.62 0.36
C PRO A 317 5.52 5.20 0.28
N ASN A 318 5.69 6.32 -0.42
CA ASN A 318 6.98 7.01 -0.51
C ASN A 318 7.43 7.58 0.85
N VAL A 319 6.48 8.06 1.65
CA VAL A 319 6.76 8.53 3.01
C VAL A 319 7.19 7.35 3.86
N THR A 320 6.45 6.24 3.86
CA THR A 320 6.82 5.06 4.66
C THR A 320 8.17 4.50 4.27
N SER A 321 8.44 4.32 2.97
CA SER A 321 9.75 3.85 2.49
C SER A 321 10.89 4.79 2.93
N LYS A 322 10.67 6.10 2.86
CA LYS A 322 11.64 7.08 3.36
C LYS A 322 11.82 7.00 4.88
N GLN A 323 10.75 6.77 5.63
CA GLN A 323 10.79 6.65 7.09
C GLN A 323 11.51 5.37 7.56
N MET A 324 11.40 4.27 6.80
CA MET A 324 12.09 3.01 7.13
C MET A 324 13.62 3.15 7.12
N VAL A 325 14.16 4.06 6.32
CA VAL A 325 15.60 4.35 6.24
C VAL A 325 15.99 5.61 7.02
N MET A 326 15.09 6.16 7.83
CA MET A 326 15.34 7.40 8.57
C MET A 326 15.52 7.12 10.06
N HIS A 327 16.56 7.70 10.63
CA HIS A 327 16.74 7.75 12.07
C HIS A 327 15.75 8.76 12.65
N LEU A 328 14.76 8.29 13.41
CA LEU A 328 13.61 9.12 13.82
C LEU A 328 14.03 10.31 14.70
N GLU A 329 15.10 10.21 15.49
CA GLU A 329 15.58 11.34 16.31
C GLU A 329 16.29 12.43 15.51
N THR A 330 17.27 12.04 14.71
CA THR A 330 18.15 12.98 14.00
C THR A 330 17.57 13.42 12.66
N GLY A 331 16.61 12.67 12.12
CA GLY A 331 16.08 12.84 10.76
C GLY A 331 17.09 12.45 9.67
N ALA A 332 18.25 11.89 10.04
CA ALA A 332 19.26 11.47 9.09
C ALA A 332 18.79 10.23 8.32
N GLU A 333 19.00 10.24 7.01
CA GLU A 333 18.84 9.06 6.17
C GLU A 333 20.05 8.14 6.39
N GLY A 334 19.81 6.87 6.70
CA GLY A 334 20.84 5.90 6.99
C GLY A 334 20.25 4.52 7.23
N THR A 335 20.92 3.50 6.71
CA THR A 335 20.58 2.11 7.00
C THR A 335 21.01 1.79 8.43
N PRO A 336 20.13 1.21 9.27
CA PRO A 336 20.52 0.82 10.62
C PRO A 336 21.65 -0.21 10.58
N PRO A 337 22.63 -0.16 11.50
CA PRO A 337 23.70 -1.14 11.54
C PRO A 337 23.14 -2.54 11.77
N VAL A 338 23.78 -3.58 11.23
CA VAL A 338 23.29 -4.97 11.34
C VAL A 338 23.19 -5.41 12.81
N GLU A 339 24.07 -4.91 13.66
CA GLU A 339 24.09 -5.13 15.11
C GLU A 339 22.81 -4.65 15.79
N HIS A 340 22.16 -3.60 15.26
CA HIS A 340 20.89 -3.11 15.78
C HIS A 340 19.79 -4.16 15.62
N TRP A 341 19.67 -4.75 14.43
CA TRP A 341 18.68 -5.81 14.17
C TRP A 341 19.02 -7.10 14.90
N ARG A 342 20.31 -7.42 15.06
CA ARG A 342 20.76 -8.55 15.86
C ARG A 342 20.34 -8.41 17.31
N MET A 343 20.57 -7.24 17.93
CA MET A 343 20.10 -6.94 19.29
C MET A 343 18.59 -7.12 19.40
N LEU A 344 17.84 -6.59 18.43
CA LEU A 344 16.39 -6.72 18.40
C LEU A 344 15.94 -8.19 18.39
N LEU A 345 16.52 -9.02 17.52
CA LEU A 345 16.23 -10.45 17.45
C LEU A 345 16.45 -11.17 18.79
N HIS A 346 17.51 -10.82 19.52
CA HIS A 346 17.76 -11.38 20.85
C HIS A 346 16.67 -10.98 21.84
N THR A 347 16.22 -9.72 21.80
CA THR A 347 15.15 -9.19 22.65
C THR A 347 13.77 -9.80 22.35
N LEU A 348 13.51 -10.14 21.08
CA LEU A 348 12.26 -10.77 20.66
C LEU A 348 12.12 -12.21 21.18
N ALA A 349 13.23 -12.87 21.50
CA ALA A 349 13.26 -14.25 22.01
C ALA A 349 12.35 -15.18 21.17
N LEU A 350 12.54 -15.16 19.85
CA LEU A 350 11.75 -15.96 18.90
C LEU A 350 11.91 -17.46 19.21
N SER A 351 10.80 -18.19 19.22
CA SER A 351 10.83 -19.64 19.40
C SER A 351 11.55 -20.32 18.22
N PRO A 352 12.10 -21.52 18.40
CA PRO A 352 12.72 -22.26 17.29
C PRO A 352 11.76 -22.47 16.10
N GLU A 353 10.48 -22.72 16.38
CA GLU A 353 9.43 -22.85 15.36
C GLU A 353 9.23 -21.53 14.59
N GLN A 354 9.09 -20.40 15.30
CA GLN A 354 9.01 -19.07 14.68
C GLN A 354 10.24 -18.77 13.82
N GLN A 355 11.44 -19.15 14.28
CA GLN A 355 12.67 -18.96 13.50
C GLN A 355 12.63 -19.78 12.20
N VAL A 356 12.21 -21.05 12.25
CA VAL A 356 12.07 -21.90 11.05
C VAL A 356 11.05 -21.32 10.07
N ASP A 357 9.90 -20.85 10.56
CA ASP A 357 8.86 -20.23 9.73
C ASP A 357 9.40 -18.96 9.02
N LEU A 358 10.09 -18.09 9.75
CA LEU A 358 10.68 -16.87 9.19
C LEU A 358 11.78 -17.17 8.19
N LEU A 359 12.63 -18.17 8.46
CA LEU A 359 13.64 -18.58 7.50
C LEU A 359 12.98 -19.14 6.23
N THR A 360 11.93 -19.94 6.35
CA THR A 360 11.20 -20.49 5.20
C THR A 360 10.63 -19.38 4.31
N VAL A 361 9.94 -18.41 4.90
CA VAL A 361 9.40 -17.25 4.16
C VAL A 361 10.52 -16.35 3.65
N GLY A 362 11.61 -16.20 4.40
CA GLY A 362 12.81 -15.49 3.99
C GLY A 362 13.47 -16.12 2.75
N GLN A 363 13.54 -17.45 2.67
CA GLN A 363 14.03 -18.17 1.49
C GLN A 363 13.16 -17.89 0.26
N MET A 364 11.84 -17.96 0.45
CA MET A 364 10.86 -17.67 -0.59
C MET A 364 11.01 -16.23 -1.10
N TYR A 365 11.11 -15.26 -0.19
CA TYR A 365 11.37 -13.86 -0.50
C TYR A 365 12.67 -13.69 -1.29
N LYS A 366 13.80 -14.26 -0.85
CA LYS A 366 15.10 -14.18 -1.54
C LYS A 366 14.99 -14.70 -2.98
N ARG A 367 14.32 -15.83 -3.18
CA ARG A 367 14.13 -16.43 -4.52
C ARG A 367 13.33 -15.51 -5.44
N MET A 368 12.18 -15.00 -4.98
CA MET A 368 11.35 -14.11 -5.81
C MET A 368 12.05 -12.78 -6.07
N MET A 369 12.73 -12.23 -5.06
CA MET A 369 13.47 -10.97 -5.19
C MET A 369 14.64 -11.10 -6.17
N ALA A 370 15.32 -12.24 -6.22
CA ALA A 370 16.37 -12.49 -7.21
C ALA A 370 15.82 -12.37 -8.65
N GLY A 371 14.63 -12.90 -8.92
CA GLY A 371 13.95 -12.74 -10.22
C GLY A 371 13.61 -11.28 -10.54
N VAL A 372 13.07 -10.55 -9.56
CA VAL A 372 12.76 -9.12 -9.69
C VAL A 372 14.01 -8.29 -9.99
N LEU A 373 15.12 -8.54 -9.29
CA LEU A 373 16.38 -7.82 -9.50
C LEU A 373 17.03 -8.17 -10.85
N ALA A 374 16.94 -9.43 -11.28
CA ALA A 374 17.40 -9.84 -12.60
C ALA A 374 16.62 -9.14 -13.73
N GLU A 375 15.29 -9.13 -13.66
CA GLU A 375 14.43 -8.40 -14.62
C GLU A 375 14.76 -6.90 -14.61
N ARG A 376 14.94 -6.29 -13.43
CA ARG A 376 15.31 -4.87 -13.31
C ARG A 376 16.62 -4.56 -14.02
N THR A 377 17.62 -5.41 -13.85
CA THR A 377 18.93 -5.26 -14.50
C THR A 377 18.79 -5.29 -16.02
N GLN A 378 17.96 -6.19 -16.55
CA GLN A 378 17.65 -6.27 -17.99
C GLN A 378 16.92 -5.02 -18.48
N LEU A 379 15.93 -4.53 -17.73
CA LEU A 379 15.18 -3.32 -18.07
C LEU A 379 16.08 -2.08 -18.12
N TYR A 380 17.00 -1.93 -17.16
CA TYR A 380 17.99 -0.84 -17.19
C TYR A 380 18.95 -0.96 -18.37
N ALA A 381 19.43 -2.16 -18.68
CA ALA A 381 20.28 -2.38 -19.85
C ALA A 381 19.54 -2.02 -21.16
N ALA A 382 18.27 -2.42 -21.29
CA ALA A 382 17.44 -2.07 -22.44
C ALA A 382 17.17 -0.56 -22.55
N LEU A 383 16.88 0.11 -21.42
CA LEU A 383 16.72 1.56 -21.39
C LEU A 383 18.01 2.29 -21.78
N ALA A 384 19.16 1.82 -21.31
CA ALA A 384 20.47 2.38 -21.68
C ALA A 384 20.79 2.19 -23.18
N ALA A 385 20.47 1.02 -23.73
CA ALA A 385 20.68 0.73 -25.16
C ALA A 385 19.80 1.59 -26.08
N ASN A 386 18.58 1.90 -25.66
CA ASN A 386 17.63 2.70 -26.46
C ASN A 386 17.75 4.22 -26.21
N GLY A 387 18.29 4.64 -25.06
CA GLY A 387 18.33 6.05 -24.64
C GLY A 387 19.21 6.98 -25.49
N HIS A 388 20.08 6.47 -26.35
CA HIS A 388 21.01 7.27 -27.15
C HIS A 388 20.55 7.59 -28.58
N ALA A 389 19.44 7.02 -29.05
CA ALA A 389 19.07 7.06 -30.48
C ALA A 389 17.70 7.68 -30.77
N VAL A 390 17.19 8.56 -29.91
CA VAL A 390 15.97 9.32 -30.22
C VAL A 390 16.30 10.44 -31.22
N ASP A 391 16.35 10.07 -32.49
CA ASP A 391 16.37 11.04 -33.59
C ASP A 391 15.05 11.81 -33.58
N HIS A 392 15.05 12.97 -32.91
CA HIS A 392 13.87 13.83 -32.74
C HIS A 392 13.18 14.18 -34.07
N LYS A 393 13.85 14.04 -35.21
CA LYS A 393 13.27 14.27 -36.54
C LYS A 393 12.33 13.15 -37.00
N LYS A 394 12.45 11.93 -36.47
CA LYS A 394 11.56 10.79 -36.81
C LYS A 394 10.32 10.68 -35.92
N LEU A 395 10.26 11.41 -34.80
CA LEU A 395 9.13 11.35 -33.86
C LEU A 395 7.82 11.96 -34.41
N ASN A 396 7.88 12.73 -35.50
CA ASN A 396 6.74 13.50 -35.98
C ASN A 396 5.81 12.75 -36.95
N VAL A 397 6.12 11.52 -37.34
CA VAL A 397 5.43 10.84 -38.47
C VAL A 397 4.61 9.60 -38.07
N MET A 398 4.71 9.09 -36.85
CA MET A 398 4.01 7.84 -36.48
C MET A 398 3.42 7.89 -35.08
N MET A 399 2.12 7.55 -34.98
CA MET A 399 1.37 7.31 -33.73
C MET A 399 1.88 6.07 -32.95
N HIS A 400 3.15 5.70 -33.06
CA HIS A 400 3.72 4.60 -32.31
C HIS A 400 4.15 5.10 -30.93
N ILE A 401 3.59 4.47 -29.89
CA ILE A 401 4.05 4.63 -28.52
C ILE A 401 5.54 4.27 -28.50
N PRO A 402 6.43 5.18 -28.06
CA PRO A 402 7.87 4.90 -28.00
C PRO A 402 8.17 3.65 -27.17
N VAL A 403 9.17 2.87 -27.58
CA VAL A 403 9.59 1.64 -26.88
C VAL A 403 9.97 1.95 -25.43
N GLU A 404 10.49 3.14 -25.17
CA GLU A 404 10.82 3.66 -23.84
C GLU A 404 9.60 3.72 -22.92
N CYS A 405 8.41 4.01 -23.45
CA CYS A 405 7.18 4.01 -22.66
C CYS A 405 6.78 2.60 -22.21
N HIS A 406 7.05 1.58 -23.03
CA HIS A 406 6.82 0.19 -22.65
C HIS A 406 7.81 -0.26 -21.56
N LEU A 407 9.11 0.01 -21.76
CA LEU A 407 10.15 -0.31 -20.77
C LEU A 407 9.92 0.38 -19.43
N MET A 408 9.48 1.65 -19.44
CA MET A 408 9.14 2.38 -18.23
C MET A 408 7.94 1.77 -17.49
N ARG A 409 6.93 1.29 -18.23
CA ARG A 409 5.78 0.59 -17.66
C ARG A 409 6.20 -0.72 -17.01
N ASP A 410 7.06 -1.48 -17.66
CA ASP A 410 7.59 -2.74 -17.14
C ASP A 410 8.46 -2.51 -15.89
N LEU A 411 9.28 -1.45 -15.88
CA LEU A 411 10.04 -1.05 -14.69
C LEU A 411 9.14 -0.67 -13.52
N LEU A 412 8.06 0.07 -13.77
CA LEU A 412 7.07 0.38 -12.74
C LEU A 412 6.38 -0.88 -12.20
N ARG A 413 6.05 -1.85 -13.07
CA ARG A 413 5.51 -3.16 -12.65
C ARG A 413 6.51 -3.91 -11.78
N ASN A 414 7.78 -3.96 -12.19
CA ASN A 414 8.85 -4.60 -11.43
C ASN A 414 9.05 -3.97 -10.04
N LEU A 415 9.04 -2.65 -9.93
CA LEU A 415 9.14 -1.94 -8.64
C LEU A 415 7.92 -2.21 -7.73
N ARG A 416 6.71 -2.33 -8.30
CA ARG A 416 5.53 -2.75 -7.54
C ARG A 416 5.67 -4.18 -7.02
N GLN A 417 6.25 -5.08 -7.82
CA GLN A 417 6.49 -6.45 -7.41
C GLN A 417 7.48 -6.51 -6.24
N GLU A 418 8.61 -5.80 -6.30
CA GLU A 418 9.54 -5.66 -5.16
C GLU A 418 8.81 -5.24 -3.88
N LYS A 419 8.00 -4.18 -3.98
CA LYS A 419 7.26 -3.64 -2.85
C LYS A 419 6.24 -4.64 -2.29
N SER A 420 5.52 -5.34 -3.17
CA SER A 420 4.58 -6.39 -2.78
C SER A 420 5.27 -7.52 -2.03
N LEU A 421 6.47 -7.92 -2.46
CA LEU A 421 7.29 -8.92 -1.75
C LEU A 421 7.69 -8.43 -0.35
N GLY A 422 8.08 -7.16 -0.21
CA GLY A 422 8.38 -6.55 1.09
C GLY A 422 7.17 -6.58 2.03
N TRP A 423 5.99 -6.23 1.52
CA TRP A 423 4.74 -6.28 2.30
C TRP A 423 4.30 -7.69 2.68
N MET A 424 4.52 -8.66 1.81
CA MET A 424 4.26 -10.06 2.13
C MET A 424 5.12 -10.53 3.31
N LEU A 425 6.42 -10.22 3.29
CA LEU A 425 7.30 -10.56 4.41
C LEU A 425 6.93 -9.81 5.68
N GLN A 426 6.58 -8.52 5.56
CA GLN A 426 6.15 -7.71 6.69
C GLN A 426 4.84 -8.20 7.33
N GLY A 427 3.85 -8.53 6.49
CA GLY A 427 2.58 -9.09 6.94
C GLY A 427 2.76 -10.45 7.62
N PHE A 428 3.63 -11.30 7.08
CA PHE A 428 3.95 -12.59 7.70
C PHE A 428 4.68 -12.43 9.05
N PHE A 429 5.69 -11.56 9.11
CA PHE A 429 6.47 -11.33 10.33
C PHE A 429 5.61 -10.77 11.47
N PHE A 430 4.93 -9.65 11.24
CA PHE A 430 4.17 -8.97 12.29
C PHE A 430 2.74 -9.51 12.49
N GLY A 431 2.13 -10.11 11.48
CA GLY A 431 0.75 -10.58 11.54
C GLY A 431 0.61 -12.06 11.95
N ASN A 432 1.54 -12.92 11.52
CA ASN A 432 1.41 -14.36 11.70
C ASN A 432 2.47 -14.96 12.64
N THR A 433 3.69 -14.43 12.61
CA THR A 433 4.80 -15.02 13.37
C THR A 433 4.89 -14.46 14.78
N CYS A 434 4.96 -13.14 14.92
CA CYS A 434 5.16 -12.50 16.21
C CYS A 434 3.88 -12.51 17.05
N THR A 435 4.03 -12.78 18.34
CA THR A 435 2.97 -12.47 19.33
C THR A 435 2.81 -10.96 19.47
N VAL A 436 1.69 -10.49 20.02
CA VAL A 436 1.50 -9.04 20.26
C VAL A 436 2.58 -8.46 21.17
N LEU A 437 3.07 -9.23 22.13
CA LEU A 437 4.19 -8.80 22.98
C LEU A 437 5.47 -8.67 22.15
N GLN A 438 5.80 -9.65 21.32
CA GLN A 438 6.96 -9.59 20.44
C GLN A 438 6.86 -8.44 19.44
N PHE A 439 5.67 -8.18 18.88
CA PHE A 439 5.44 -7.03 18.02
C PHE A 439 5.66 -5.71 18.75
N SER A 440 5.11 -5.58 19.96
CA SER A 440 5.31 -4.40 20.79
C SER A 440 6.80 -4.17 21.10
N LYS A 441 7.52 -5.25 21.43
CA LYS A 441 8.98 -5.21 21.63
C LYS A 441 9.70 -4.81 20.34
N ALA A 442 9.31 -5.36 19.19
CA ALA A 442 9.91 -5.03 17.91
C ALA A 442 9.81 -3.53 17.64
N ILE A 443 8.63 -2.93 17.88
CA ILE A 443 8.40 -1.50 17.73
C ILE A 443 9.23 -0.68 18.73
N ALA A 444 9.18 -1.02 20.02
CA ALA A 444 9.82 -0.23 21.07
C ALA A 444 11.35 -0.29 21.00
N TYR A 445 11.92 -1.48 20.79
CA TYR A 445 13.36 -1.70 20.78
C TYR A 445 14.01 -1.46 19.41
N ALA A 446 13.24 -1.34 18.33
CA ALA A 446 13.77 -0.84 17.04
C ALA A 446 14.05 0.66 17.07
N TYR A 447 13.53 1.41 18.05
CA TYR A 447 13.84 2.83 18.19
C TYR A 447 15.38 3.02 18.31
N PRO A 448 15.97 3.95 17.54
CA PRO A 448 15.36 5.10 16.87
C PRO A 448 14.89 4.86 15.42
N TYR A 449 14.78 3.62 14.97
CA TYR A 449 14.32 3.25 13.64
C TYR A 449 12.92 2.64 13.66
N ILE A 450 12.26 2.63 12.50
CA ILE A 450 11.05 1.84 12.29
C ILE A 450 11.47 0.38 12.05
N PRO A 451 10.83 -0.61 12.69
CA PRO A 451 11.21 -2.00 12.53
C PRO A 451 11.02 -2.47 11.07
N ASP A 452 12.11 -2.92 10.46
CA ASP A 452 12.13 -3.42 9.08
C ASP A 452 12.16 -4.96 9.08
N ALA A 453 11.02 -5.55 8.70
CA ALA A 453 10.88 -7.01 8.65
C ALA A 453 11.89 -7.67 7.69
N VAL A 454 12.25 -7.02 6.58
CA VAL A 454 13.24 -7.55 5.63
C VAL A 454 14.60 -7.58 6.30
N ALA A 455 15.03 -6.47 6.89
CA ALA A 455 16.33 -6.40 7.57
C ALA A 455 16.43 -7.38 8.74
N ILE A 456 15.36 -7.50 9.54
CA ILE A 456 15.29 -8.44 10.68
C ILE A 456 15.42 -9.89 10.19
N VAL A 457 14.63 -10.29 9.19
CA VAL A 457 14.66 -11.67 8.66
C VAL A 457 16.00 -11.98 7.99
N MET A 458 16.58 -11.06 7.23
CA MET A 458 17.91 -11.26 6.63
C MET A 458 19.03 -11.32 7.68
N THR A 459 18.90 -10.59 8.79
CA THR A 459 19.83 -10.69 9.91
C THR A 459 19.70 -12.05 10.60
N LEU A 460 18.48 -12.53 10.83
CA LEU A 460 18.24 -13.87 11.38
C LEU A 460 18.83 -14.96 10.47
N TRP A 461 18.61 -14.84 9.16
CA TRP A 461 19.19 -15.74 8.17
C TRP A 461 20.71 -15.80 8.28
N SER A 462 21.36 -14.63 8.28
CA SER A 462 22.82 -14.51 8.35
C SER A 462 23.38 -15.09 9.66
N ASP A 463 22.70 -14.85 10.78
CA ASP A 463 23.10 -15.38 12.09
C ASP A 463 22.97 -16.91 12.16
N MET A 464 21.94 -17.49 11.54
CA MET A 464 21.76 -18.95 11.47
C MET A 464 22.75 -19.60 10.52
N GLU A 465 23.08 -18.93 9.41
CA GLU A 465 24.11 -19.35 8.46
C GLU A 465 25.49 -19.39 9.13
N ALA A 466 25.85 -18.31 9.84
CA ALA A 466 27.13 -18.21 10.55
C ALA A 466 27.29 -19.26 11.66
N ARG A 467 26.18 -19.71 12.26
CA ARG A 467 26.18 -20.78 13.28
C ARG A 467 26.18 -22.19 12.68
N GLY A 468 25.97 -22.33 11.37
CA GLY A 468 25.76 -23.63 10.74
C GLY A 468 24.48 -24.34 11.19
N THR A 469 23.50 -23.58 11.69
CA THR A 469 22.22 -24.11 12.20
C THR A 469 21.07 -23.94 11.21
N LEU A 470 21.37 -23.59 9.95
CA LEU A 470 20.35 -23.55 8.91
C LEU A 470 19.76 -24.95 8.69
N PRO A 471 18.42 -25.09 8.71
CA PRO A 471 17.77 -26.35 8.36
C PRO A 471 18.25 -26.85 6.99
N ALA A 472 18.64 -28.12 6.91
CA ALA A 472 19.15 -28.71 5.66
C ALA A 472 18.17 -28.57 4.48
N THR A 473 16.87 -28.53 4.77
CA THR A 473 15.78 -28.29 3.81
C THR A 473 15.87 -26.93 3.11
N LEU A 474 16.49 -25.92 3.73
CA LEU A 474 16.67 -24.59 3.14
C LEU A 474 17.97 -24.46 2.33
N LEU A 475 18.92 -25.38 2.51
CA LEU A 475 20.21 -25.37 1.81
C LEU A 475 20.16 -26.05 0.44
N THR A 476 19.20 -26.95 0.22
CA THR A 476 19.06 -27.60 -1.08
C THR A 476 18.56 -26.58 -2.12
N PRO A 477 19.33 -26.31 -3.19
CA PRO A 477 18.83 -25.52 -4.29
C PRO A 477 17.60 -26.24 -4.85
N SER A 478 16.45 -25.56 -4.82
CA SER A 478 15.25 -26.10 -5.45
C SER A 478 15.56 -26.26 -6.95
N PRO A 479 15.35 -27.46 -7.52
CA PRO A 479 15.63 -27.74 -8.93
C PRO A 479 14.83 -26.86 -9.87
#